data_AF-A0A661US52-F1
#
_entry.id   AF-A0A661US52-F1
#
_cell.length_a   1.000
_cell.length_b   1.000
_cell.length_c   1.000
_cell.angle_alpha   90.00
_cell.angle_beta   90.00
_cell.angle_gamma   90.00
#
_symmetry.space_group_name_H-M   'P 1'
#
loop_
_entity.id
_entity.type
_entity.pdbx_description
1 polymer ?
#
loop_
_entity_poly.entity_id
_entity_poly.type
_entity_poly.pdbx_seq_one_letter_code
_entity_poly.pdbx_strand_id
1 'polypeptide(L)'
;KSMQEMIDKAKPIAEFLKDDEVIGVDKKGKLSVLFDILNEIEDEVAQELLTQDIAETFGLSGHAVSSKIRKKRRTFKKETEDTEPSKTEHFTEERDILLLIINNQSLYKKVAQEIDLSYFLTGKYREIYKIMSEHIEDMDNIPALISKIDNDGIRDLLTELSMSDSPTQTIDDILIALKTRKFYTNLKAINAEILNDPTNMELHAKKKEIKKELLKINKKVVRKTLY
;
A
#
# COMPACT_ATOMS: atom_id res chain seq x y z
N LYS A 1 16.53 -26.93 19.23
CA LYS A 1 17.87 -26.66 18.63
C LYS A 1 17.96 -27.02 17.14
N SER A 2 17.18 -27.97 16.62
CA SER A 2 17.22 -28.37 15.19
C SER A 2 16.85 -27.29 14.15
N MET A 3 15.81 -26.45 14.36
CA MET A 3 15.40 -25.45 13.35
C MET A 3 16.33 -24.23 13.25
N GLN A 4 16.88 -23.74 14.37
CA GLN A 4 17.75 -22.56 14.34
C GLN A 4 19.07 -22.87 13.62
N GLU A 5 19.63 -24.06 13.85
CA GLU A 5 20.82 -24.55 13.14
C GLU A 5 20.58 -24.79 11.64
N MET A 6 19.34 -25.08 11.23
CA MET A 6 18.94 -25.17 9.82
C MET A 6 18.80 -23.80 9.16
N ILE A 7 18.28 -22.80 9.89
CA ILE A 7 18.19 -21.42 9.42
C ILE A 7 19.58 -20.80 9.30
N ASP A 8 20.46 -21.02 10.29
CA ASP A 8 21.82 -20.48 10.30
C ASP A 8 22.73 -21.12 9.22
N LYS A 9 22.34 -22.29 8.69
CA LYS A 9 23.03 -22.98 7.58
C LYS A 9 22.37 -22.75 6.22
N ALA A 10 21.28 -21.99 6.14
CA ALA A 10 20.61 -21.72 4.89
C ALA A 10 21.50 -20.83 4.01
N LYS A 11 21.96 -21.37 2.88
CA LYS A 11 22.76 -20.61 1.91
C LYS A 11 21.89 -19.52 1.27
N PRO A 12 22.38 -18.29 1.08
CA PRO A 12 21.72 -17.26 0.29
C PRO A 12 21.35 -17.77 -1.10
N ILE A 13 20.21 -17.32 -1.63
CA ILE A 13 19.67 -17.80 -2.90
C ILE A 13 20.63 -17.56 -4.07
N ALA A 14 21.42 -16.48 -4.01
CA ALA A 14 22.46 -16.16 -4.98
C ALA A 14 23.60 -17.21 -4.98
N GLU A 15 24.04 -17.66 -3.81
CA GLU A 15 25.07 -18.70 -3.67
C GLU A 15 24.53 -20.06 -4.10
N PHE A 16 23.30 -20.38 -3.71
CA PHE A 16 22.63 -21.61 -4.14
C PHE A 16 22.55 -21.69 -5.67
N LEU A 17 22.06 -20.64 -6.34
CA LEU A 17 21.95 -20.63 -7.80
C LEU A 17 23.29 -20.64 -8.53
N LYS A 18 24.34 -20.08 -7.92
CA LYS A 18 25.71 -20.15 -8.47
C LYS A 18 26.25 -21.58 -8.46
N ASP A 19 26.11 -22.28 -7.33
CA ASP A 19 26.64 -23.63 -7.12
C ASP A 19 25.77 -24.75 -7.73
N ASP A 20 24.51 -24.46 -8.08
CA ASP A 20 23.58 -25.45 -8.61
C ASP A 20 23.88 -25.84 -10.07
N GLU A 21 24.37 -27.07 -10.29
CA GLU A 21 24.62 -27.65 -11.63
C GLU A 21 23.35 -28.25 -12.28
N VAL A 22 22.25 -28.39 -11.53
CA VAL A 22 21.02 -29.11 -11.94
C VAL A 22 20.17 -28.28 -12.90
N ILE A 23 20.18 -26.95 -12.74
CA ILE A 23 19.31 -26.05 -13.53
C ILE A 23 19.74 -26.01 -15.01
N GLY A 24 20.95 -26.46 -15.38
CA GLY A 24 21.37 -26.58 -16.79
C GLY A 24 21.44 -25.26 -17.56
N VAL A 25 21.29 -24.13 -16.86
CA VAL A 25 21.31 -22.77 -17.42
C VAL A 25 22.71 -22.17 -17.28
N ASP A 26 23.17 -21.48 -18.32
CA ASP A 26 24.45 -20.80 -18.33
C ASP A 26 24.52 -19.67 -17.28
N LYS A 27 25.72 -19.18 -16.99
CA LYS A 27 25.94 -18.11 -15.99
C LYS A 27 25.06 -16.88 -16.26
N LYS A 28 24.70 -16.61 -17.51
CA LYS A 28 23.85 -15.48 -17.91
C LYS A 28 22.37 -15.72 -17.60
N GLY A 29 21.84 -16.92 -17.85
CA GLY A 29 20.45 -17.22 -17.53
C GLY A 29 20.21 -17.38 -16.02
N LYS A 30 21.20 -17.87 -15.26
CA LYS A 30 21.16 -17.84 -13.78
C LYS A 30 21.03 -16.42 -13.23
N LEU A 31 21.78 -15.48 -13.81
CA LEU A 31 21.64 -14.05 -13.50
C LEU A 31 20.28 -13.49 -13.92
N SER A 32 19.71 -13.93 -15.05
CA SER A 32 18.36 -13.52 -15.48
C SER A 32 17.32 -13.88 -14.43
N VAL A 33 17.32 -15.12 -13.94
CA VAL A 33 16.38 -15.58 -12.90
C VAL A 33 16.53 -14.75 -11.62
N LEU A 34 17.77 -14.48 -11.20
CA LEU A 34 18.04 -13.62 -10.05
C LEU A 34 17.53 -12.19 -10.24
N PHE A 35 17.66 -11.62 -11.45
CA PHE A 35 17.11 -10.31 -11.76
C PHE A 35 15.59 -10.29 -11.84
N ASP A 36 14.96 -11.38 -12.29
CA ASP A 36 13.50 -11.51 -12.31
C ASP A 36 12.95 -11.54 -10.88
N ILE A 37 13.55 -12.34 -9.99
CA ILE A 37 13.23 -12.34 -8.55
C ILE A 37 13.45 -10.95 -7.93
N LEU A 38 14.57 -10.30 -8.25
CA LEU A 38 14.89 -8.96 -7.76
C LEU A 38 13.86 -7.89 -8.20
N ASN A 39 13.21 -8.08 -9.36
CA ASN A 39 12.17 -7.19 -9.88
C ASN A 39 10.78 -7.48 -9.29
N GLU A 40 10.57 -8.65 -8.69
CA GLU A 40 9.30 -9.04 -8.04
C GLU A 40 9.25 -8.63 -6.56
N ILE A 41 10.40 -8.35 -5.93
CA ILE A 41 10.47 -7.89 -4.54
C ILE A 41 10.03 -6.42 -4.44
N GLU A 42 8.93 -6.18 -3.72
CA GLU A 42 8.40 -4.83 -3.46
C GLU A 42 9.08 -4.13 -2.26
N ASP A 43 9.71 -4.90 -1.35
CA ASP A 43 10.42 -4.38 -0.19
C ASP A 43 11.83 -3.88 -0.58
N GLU A 44 12.04 -2.56 -0.48
CA GLU A 44 13.30 -1.89 -0.84
C GLU A 44 14.51 -2.42 -0.05
N VAL A 45 14.33 -2.84 1.21
CA VAL A 45 15.43 -3.36 2.04
C VAL A 45 15.81 -4.78 1.62
N ALA A 46 14.80 -5.62 1.34
CA ALA A 46 15.04 -6.97 0.82
C ALA A 46 15.66 -6.92 -0.58
N GLN A 47 15.26 -5.94 -1.40
CA GLN A 47 15.84 -5.70 -2.71
C GLN A 47 17.30 -5.23 -2.63
N GLU A 48 17.63 -4.35 -1.69
CA GLU A 48 19.01 -3.88 -1.46
C GLU A 48 19.91 -5.02 -0.96
N LEU A 49 19.43 -5.81 0.00
CA LEU A 49 20.17 -6.95 0.55
C LEU A 49 20.44 -8.01 -0.54
N LEU A 50 19.45 -8.36 -1.35
CA LEU A 50 19.62 -9.29 -2.46
C LEU A 50 20.51 -8.72 -3.58
N THR A 51 20.46 -7.41 -3.82
CA THR A 51 21.35 -6.72 -4.77
C THR A 51 22.82 -6.88 -4.36
N GLN A 52 23.10 -6.69 -3.07
CA GLN A 52 24.44 -6.85 -2.52
C GLN A 52 24.90 -8.31 -2.62
N ASP A 53 24.05 -9.26 -2.25
CA ASP A 53 24.35 -10.69 -2.34
C ASP A 53 24.66 -11.14 -3.78
N ILE A 54 23.89 -10.67 -4.77
CA ILE A 54 24.14 -10.97 -6.19
C ILE A 54 25.47 -10.34 -6.66
N ALA A 55 25.74 -9.10 -6.24
CA ALA A 55 26.97 -8.39 -6.60
C ALA A 55 28.22 -9.12 -6.06
N GLU A 56 28.21 -9.52 -4.80
CA GLU A 56 29.29 -10.27 -4.15
C GLU A 56 29.45 -11.67 -4.76
N THR A 57 28.34 -12.38 -4.98
CA THR A 57 28.37 -13.77 -5.44
C THR A 57 28.82 -13.90 -6.89
N PHE A 58 28.42 -12.98 -7.77
CA PHE A 58 28.75 -13.02 -9.21
C PHE A 58 29.92 -12.12 -9.61
N GLY A 59 30.51 -11.37 -8.66
CA GLY A 59 31.63 -10.45 -8.91
C GLY A 59 31.23 -9.25 -9.77
N LEU A 60 29.99 -8.79 -9.61
CA LEU A 60 29.46 -7.63 -10.34
C LEU A 60 29.49 -6.40 -9.43
N SER A 61 29.66 -5.21 -10.00
CA SER A 61 29.45 -3.99 -9.22
C SER A 61 27.98 -3.86 -8.82
N GLY A 62 27.68 -3.44 -7.59
CA GLY A 62 26.30 -3.19 -7.15
C GLY A 62 25.54 -2.27 -8.11
N HIS A 63 26.24 -1.28 -8.69
CA HIS A 63 25.70 -0.39 -9.73
C HIS A 63 25.28 -1.11 -11.03
N ALA A 64 25.98 -2.19 -11.42
CA ALA A 64 25.63 -3.00 -12.59
C ALA A 64 24.39 -3.87 -12.32
N VAL A 65 24.20 -4.34 -11.09
CA VAL A 65 23.00 -5.06 -10.65
C VAL A 65 21.82 -4.09 -10.55
N SER A 66 22.00 -2.94 -9.92
CA SER A 66 20.95 -1.91 -9.79
C SER A 66 20.53 -1.28 -11.12
N SER A 67 21.41 -1.24 -12.14
CA SER A 67 21.05 -0.76 -13.48
C SER A 67 20.25 -1.79 -14.30
N LYS A 68 20.33 -3.07 -13.92
CA LYS A 68 19.54 -4.18 -14.48
C LYS A 68 18.18 -4.37 -13.81
N ILE A 69 18.01 -3.85 -12.59
CA ILE A 69 16.68 -3.62 -12.01
C ILE A 69 15.94 -2.76 -13.02
N ARG A 70 14.93 -3.34 -13.67
CA ARG A 70 14.00 -2.56 -14.46
C ARG A 70 13.28 -1.75 -13.40
N LYS A 71 13.77 -0.54 -13.12
CA LYS A 71 12.94 0.48 -12.49
C LYS A 71 11.65 0.39 -13.28
N LYS A 72 10.56 -0.03 -12.63
CA LYS A 72 9.20 0.32 -13.04
C LYS A 72 9.14 1.86 -12.94
N ARG A 73 9.94 2.56 -13.75
CA ARG A 73 9.53 3.80 -14.37
C ARG A 73 8.27 3.36 -15.06
N ARG A 74 7.14 3.75 -14.47
CA ARG A 74 5.90 3.99 -15.20
C ARG A 74 6.26 4.96 -16.33
N THR A 75 6.91 4.48 -17.38
CA THR A 75 6.80 5.07 -18.69
C THR A 75 5.37 4.77 -19.08
N PHE A 76 4.48 5.70 -18.73
CA PHE A 76 3.25 5.92 -19.45
C PHE A 76 3.63 5.99 -20.92
N LYS A 77 3.43 4.86 -21.61
CA LYS A 77 3.46 4.81 -23.05
C LYS A 77 2.25 5.62 -23.48
N LYS A 78 2.49 6.81 -24.03
CA LYS A 78 1.48 7.56 -24.76
C LYS A 78 1.05 6.68 -25.94
N GLU A 79 -0.11 6.06 -25.81
CA GLU A 79 -0.91 5.64 -26.95
C GLU A 79 -2.14 6.56 -26.94
N THR A 80 -2.04 7.53 -27.86
CA THR A 80 -3.08 8.22 -28.62
C THR A 80 -4.55 8.06 -28.23
N GLU A 81 -5.15 9.25 -28.06
CA GLU A 81 -6.51 9.68 -28.41
C GLU A 81 -7.69 9.27 -27.52
N ASP A 82 -8.29 10.34 -26.96
CA ASP A 82 -9.66 10.50 -26.47
C ASP A 82 -10.16 9.62 -25.34
N THR A 83 -9.68 9.93 -24.13
CA THR A 83 -10.51 10.39 -23.00
C THR A 83 -9.54 10.66 -21.86
N GLU A 84 -9.53 11.87 -21.28
CA GLU A 84 -8.76 12.10 -20.06
C GLU A 84 -9.29 11.17 -18.96
N PRO A 85 -8.52 10.17 -18.46
CA PRO A 85 -8.85 9.62 -17.17
C PRO A 85 -8.43 10.67 -16.16
N SER A 86 -9.43 11.33 -15.58
CA SER A 86 -9.26 12.18 -14.41
C SER A 86 -8.29 11.52 -13.44
N LYS A 87 -7.36 12.30 -12.89
CA LYS A 87 -6.32 11.91 -11.91
C LYS A 87 -6.90 11.44 -10.56
N THR A 88 -8.07 10.80 -10.53
CA THR A 88 -8.77 10.34 -9.34
C THR A 88 -8.35 8.93 -8.90
N GLU A 89 -7.49 8.22 -9.66
CA GLU A 89 -7.10 6.82 -9.40
C GLU A 89 -6.14 6.60 -8.21
N HIS A 90 -5.79 7.62 -7.42
CA HIS A 90 -4.74 7.44 -6.42
C HIS A 90 -5.16 6.74 -5.12
N PHE A 91 -6.46 6.69 -4.79
CA PHE A 91 -6.94 6.17 -3.50
C PHE A 91 -8.29 5.46 -3.64
N THR A 92 -8.30 4.28 -4.26
CA THR A 92 -9.52 3.49 -4.44
C THR A 92 -10.16 3.12 -3.10
N GLU A 93 -9.37 2.94 -2.04
CA GLU A 93 -9.89 2.55 -0.73
C GLU A 93 -10.76 3.65 -0.08
N GLU A 94 -10.47 4.92 -0.37
CA GLU A 94 -11.30 6.05 0.09
C GLU A 94 -12.65 6.07 -0.62
N ARG A 95 -12.64 5.79 -1.93
CA ARG A 95 -13.87 5.66 -2.72
C ARG A 95 -14.69 4.47 -2.20
N ASP A 96 -14.05 3.32 -2.04
CA ASP A 96 -14.71 2.07 -1.68
C ASP A 96 -15.33 2.11 -0.27
N ILE A 97 -14.66 2.75 0.70
CA ILE A 97 -15.25 2.89 2.04
C ILE A 97 -16.47 3.81 2.02
N LEU A 98 -16.45 4.88 1.22
CA LEU A 98 -17.59 5.78 1.08
C LEU A 98 -18.74 5.08 0.37
N LEU A 99 -18.47 4.31 -0.67
CA LEU A 99 -19.48 3.49 -1.36
C LEU A 99 -20.15 2.51 -0.39
N LEU A 100 -19.38 1.81 0.44
CA LEU A 100 -19.95 0.90 1.43
C LEU A 100 -20.85 1.60 2.45
N ILE A 101 -20.48 2.81 2.89
CA ILE A 101 -21.30 3.60 3.81
C ILE A 101 -22.59 4.07 3.13
N ILE A 102 -22.49 4.57 1.89
CA ILE A 102 -23.64 5.03 1.11
C ILE A 102 -24.63 3.90 0.86
N ASN A 103 -24.12 2.72 0.49
CA ASN A 103 -24.95 1.56 0.16
C ASN A 103 -25.48 0.85 1.41
N ASN A 104 -24.81 0.99 2.57
CA ASN A 104 -25.23 0.40 3.82
C ASN A 104 -24.86 1.31 5.01
N GLN A 105 -25.77 2.20 5.38
CA GLN A 105 -25.56 3.21 6.42
C GLN A 105 -25.28 2.60 7.79
N SER A 106 -25.76 1.38 8.06
CA SER A 106 -25.49 0.70 9.34
C SER A 106 -23.99 0.47 9.57
N LEU A 107 -23.19 0.42 8.50
CA LEU A 107 -21.74 0.26 8.56
C LEU A 107 -21.04 1.53 9.06
N TYR A 108 -21.66 2.70 8.95
CA TYR A 108 -21.04 3.96 9.36
C TYR A 108 -20.54 3.93 10.80
N LYS A 109 -21.35 3.42 11.74
CA LYS A 109 -20.96 3.33 13.15
C LYS A 109 -19.71 2.46 13.35
N LYS A 110 -19.60 1.35 12.61
CA LYS A 110 -18.42 0.47 12.64
C LYS A 110 -17.20 1.19 12.06
N VAL A 111 -17.37 1.90 10.95
CA VAL A 111 -16.29 2.65 10.30
C VAL A 111 -15.79 3.80 11.18
N ALA A 112 -16.69 4.59 11.76
CA ALA A 112 -16.37 5.73 12.61
C ALA A 112 -15.67 5.35 13.93
N GLN A 113 -15.78 4.10 14.39
CA GLN A 113 -14.99 3.58 15.51
C GLN A 113 -13.54 3.27 15.14
N GLU A 114 -13.28 3.04 13.85
CA GLU A 114 -11.98 2.56 13.36
C GLU A 114 -11.17 3.62 12.62
N ILE A 115 -11.82 4.59 12.00
CA ILE A 115 -11.19 5.67 11.21
C ILE A 115 -11.80 7.03 11.52
N ASP A 116 -11.03 8.07 11.22
CA ASP A 116 -11.38 9.48 11.34
C ASP A 116 -11.08 10.25 10.02
N LEU A 117 -11.37 11.55 9.99
CA LEU A 117 -11.11 12.42 8.83
C LEU A 117 -9.65 12.42 8.35
N SER A 118 -8.69 12.13 9.23
CA SER A 118 -7.26 12.13 8.89
C SER A 118 -6.81 10.88 8.12
N TYR A 119 -7.69 9.88 7.93
CA TYR A 119 -7.43 8.75 7.04
C TYR A 119 -7.65 9.10 5.56
N PHE A 120 -8.43 10.15 5.27
CA PHE A 120 -8.72 10.62 3.92
C PHE A 120 -7.68 11.64 3.48
N LEU A 121 -6.86 11.28 2.50
CA LEU A 121 -5.86 12.16 1.88
C LEU A 121 -6.47 13.02 0.77
N THR A 122 -7.52 12.52 0.11
CA THR A 122 -8.25 13.30 -0.90
C THR A 122 -9.18 14.30 -0.24
N GLY A 123 -9.00 15.59 -0.54
CA GLY A 123 -9.84 16.66 0.03
C GLY A 123 -11.33 16.44 -0.21
N LYS A 124 -11.71 16.03 -1.43
CA LYS A 124 -13.11 15.76 -1.78
C LYS A 124 -13.73 14.61 -0.98
N TYR A 125 -13.05 13.46 -0.88
CA TYR A 125 -13.55 12.33 -0.10
C TYR A 125 -13.60 12.62 1.40
N ARG A 126 -12.64 13.41 1.91
CA ARG A 126 -12.66 13.89 3.29
C ARG A 126 -13.88 14.77 3.56
N GLU A 127 -14.23 15.66 2.64
CA GLU A 127 -15.39 16.54 2.74
C GLU A 127 -16.70 15.76 2.71
N ILE A 128 -16.81 14.75 1.82
CA ILE A 128 -17.96 13.83 1.81
C ILE A 128 -18.09 13.10 3.14
N TYR A 129 -17.00 12.52 3.67
CA TYR A 129 -17.03 11.82 4.96
C TYR A 129 -17.41 12.77 6.11
N LYS A 130 -16.96 14.02 6.06
CA LYS A 130 -17.33 15.06 7.02
C LYS A 130 -18.84 15.33 6.98
N ILE A 131 -19.40 15.55 5.80
CA ILE A 131 -20.84 15.81 5.61
C ILE A 131 -21.67 14.62 6.13
N MET A 132 -21.26 13.39 5.80
CA MET A 132 -21.87 12.16 6.34
C MET A 132 -21.83 12.10 7.87
N SER A 133 -20.72 12.56 8.47
CA SER A 133 -20.57 12.58 9.93
C SER A 133 -21.39 13.67 10.63
N GLU A 134 -21.65 14.78 9.96
CA GLU A 134 -22.46 15.89 10.49
C GLU A 134 -23.96 15.63 10.31
N HIS A 135 -24.33 14.86 9.29
CA HIS A 135 -25.72 14.57 8.90
C HIS A 135 -26.04 13.07 8.97
N ILE A 136 -25.66 12.41 10.06
CA ILE A 136 -25.85 10.96 10.25
C ILE A 136 -27.33 10.57 10.08
N GLU A 137 -28.26 11.39 10.57
CA GLU A 137 -29.70 11.16 10.50
C GLU A 137 -30.26 11.24 9.07
N ASP A 138 -29.63 12.04 8.20
CA ASP A 138 -30.03 12.19 6.81
C ASP A 138 -29.39 11.15 5.90
N MET A 139 -28.45 10.34 6.40
CA MET A 139 -27.78 9.34 5.56
C MET A 139 -28.75 8.28 5.04
N ASP A 140 -29.84 8.02 5.77
CA ASP A 140 -30.96 7.16 5.34
C ASP A 140 -31.60 7.63 4.03
N ASN A 141 -31.40 8.91 3.67
CA ASN A 141 -31.89 9.52 2.43
C ASN A 141 -30.76 10.31 1.74
N ILE A 142 -29.90 9.59 1.01
CA ILE A 142 -28.78 10.16 0.24
C ILE A 142 -29.20 11.31 -0.68
N PRO A 143 -30.35 11.27 -1.40
CA PRO A 143 -30.84 12.43 -2.14
C PRO A 143 -31.09 13.69 -1.28
N ALA A 144 -31.60 13.52 -0.06
CA ALA A 144 -31.77 14.64 0.87
C ALA A 144 -30.43 15.13 1.44
N LEU A 145 -29.42 14.26 1.55
CA LEU A 145 -28.07 14.67 1.91
C LEU A 145 -27.44 15.50 0.77
N ILE A 146 -27.57 15.05 -0.48
CA ILE A 146 -27.06 15.72 -1.69
C ILE A 146 -27.63 17.15 -1.82
N SER A 147 -28.93 17.34 -1.53
CA SER A 147 -29.56 18.66 -1.65
C SER A 147 -29.09 19.68 -0.61
N LYS A 148 -28.47 19.24 0.49
CA LYS A 148 -27.89 20.10 1.53
C LYS A 148 -26.44 20.49 1.24
N ILE A 149 -25.83 19.96 0.18
CA ILE A 149 -24.45 20.24 -0.18
C ILE A 149 -24.41 21.46 -1.09
N ASP A 150 -23.82 22.56 -0.61
CA ASP A 150 -23.64 23.79 -1.39
C ASP A 150 -22.56 23.66 -2.47
N ASN A 151 -21.55 22.82 -2.22
CA ASN A 151 -20.43 22.62 -3.14
C ASN A 151 -20.79 21.67 -4.29
N ASP A 152 -21.02 22.24 -5.48
CA ASP A 152 -21.41 21.49 -6.69
C ASP A 152 -20.46 20.31 -6.98
N GLY A 153 -19.14 20.50 -6.83
CA GLY A 153 -18.16 19.45 -7.11
C GLY A 153 -18.19 18.27 -6.12
N ILE A 154 -18.68 18.49 -4.90
CA ILE A 154 -18.90 17.44 -3.90
C ILE A 154 -20.26 16.80 -4.10
N ARG A 155 -21.26 17.59 -4.48
CA ARG A 155 -22.60 17.12 -4.85
C ARG A 155 -22.55 16.14 -6.01
N ASP A 156 -21.83 16.50 -7.08
CA ASP A 156 -21.65 15.66 -8.26
C ASP A 156 -20.92 14.36 -7.91
N LEU A 157 -19.87 14.45 -7.09
CA LEU A 157 -19.10 13.28 -6.66
C LEU A 157 -19.93 12.33 -5.78
N LEU A 158 -20.70 12.87 -4.83
CA LEU A 158 -21.60 12.05 -4.01
C LEU A 158 -22.70 11.39 -4.85
N THR A 159 -23.21 12.12 -5.86
CA THR A 159 -24.18 11.58 -6.82
C THR A 159 -23.56 10.43 -7.62
N GLU A 160 -22.34 10.61 -8.15
CA GLU A 160 -21.60 9.55 -8.85
C GLU A 160 -21.40 8.32 -7.96
N LEU A 161 -20.99 8.51 -6.70
CA LEU A 161 -20.80 7.41 -5.76
C LEU A 161 -22.13 6.69 -5.48
N SER A 162 -23.24 7.42 -5.32
CA SER A 162 -24.56 6.80 -5.07
C SER A 162 -25.07 5.93 -6.21
N MET A 163 -24.59 6.18 -7.44
CA MET A 163 -24.95 5.42 -8.64
C MET A 163 -23.92 4.34 -8.98
N SER A 164 -22.78 4.33 -8.29
CA SER A 164 -21.69 3.39 -8.57
C SER A 164 -21.97 2.03 -7.95
N ASP A 165 -21.42 0.99 -8.58
CA ASP A 165 -21.48 -0.36 -8.04
C ASP A 165 -20.77 -0.47 -6.69
N SER A 166 -21.27 -1.39 -5.86
CA SER A 166 -20.62 -1.72 -4.59
C SER A 166 -19.24 -2.34 -4.84
N PRO A 167 -18.22 -2.02 -4.03
CA PRO A 167 -16.91 -2.64 -4.16
C PRO A 167 -17.00 -4.15 -3.89
N THR A 168 -16.16 -4.92 -4.56
CA THR A 168 -16.07 -6.39 -4.39
C THR A 168 -15.36 -6.78 -3.10
N GLN A 169 -14.59 -5.86 -2.52
CA GLN A 169 -13.82 -6.08 -1.29
C GLN A 169 -14.69 -5.97 -0.05
N THR A 170 -14.32 -6.70 1.01
CA THR A 170 -15.02 -6.59 2.29
C THR A 170 -14.65 -5.29 3.01
N ILE A 171 -15.55 -4.79 3.86
CA ILE A 171 -15.29 -3.59 4.67
C ILE A 171 -14.00 -3.70 5.48
N ASP A 172 -13.72 -4.89 6.01
CA ASP A 172 -12.52 -5.11 6.83
C ASP A 172 -11.24 -4.98 5.99
N ASP A 173 -11.28 -5.41 4.73
CA ASP A 173 -10.11 -5.37 3.85
C ASP A 173 -9.83 -3.93 3.39
N ILE A 174 -10.89 -3.17 3.07
CA ILE A 174 -10.81 -1.74 2.76
C ILE A 174 -10.28 -0.94 3.97
N LEU A 175 -10.78 -1.24 5.17
CA LEU A 175 -10.30 -0.60 6.41
C LEU A 175 -8.82 -0.92 6.68
N ILE A 176 -8.40 -2.17 6.44
CA ILE A 176 -7.00 -2.57 6.54
C ILE A 176 -6.14 -1.77 5.55
N ALA A 177 -6.59 -1.63 4.31
CA ALA A 177 -5.85 -0.91 3.28
C ALA A 177 -5.73 0.60 3.60
N LEU A 178 -6.83 1.24 4.04
CA LEU A 178 -6.84 2.62 4.54
C LEU A 178 -5.86 2.84 5.71
N LYS A 179 -5.90 1.95 6.71
CA LYS A 179 -5.02 2.03 7.89
C LYS A 179 -3.56 1.84 7.52
N THR A 180 -3.28 0.84 6.70
CA THR A 180 -1.94 0.53 6.22
C THR A 180 -1.34 1.73 5.48
N ARG A 181 -2.10 2.34 4.57
CA ARG A 181 -1.67 3.53 3.83
C ARG A 181 -1.41 4.72 4.76
N LYS A 182 -2.28 4.98 5.73
CA LYS A 182 -2.06 6.05 6.73
C LYS A 182 -0.78 5.81 7.51
N PHE A 183 -0.54 4.58 7.97
CA PHE A 183 0.68 4.24 8.72
C PHE A 183 1.94 4.38 7.88
N TYR A 184 1.94 3.98 6.62
CA TYR A 184 3.08 4.22 5.73
C TYR A 184 3.33 5.71 5.49
N THR A 185 2.27 6.50 5.31
CA THR A 185 2.37 7.96 5.14
C THR A 185 2.95 8.61 6.38
N ASN A 186 2.47 8.23 7.57
CA ASN A 186 2.98 8.73 8.84
C ASN A 186 4.43 8.31 9.08
N LEU A 187 4.80 7.07 8.75
CA LEU A 187 6.20 6.62 8.85
C LEU A 187 7.12 7.41 7.94
N LYS A 188 6.67 7.73 6.72
CA LYS A 188 7.44 8.54 5.78
C LYS A 188 7.64 9.96 6.30
N ALA A 189 6.59 10.58 6.85
CA ALA A 189 6.68 11.90 7.49
C ALA A 189 7.63 11.88 8.70
N ILE A 190 7.48 10.92 9.61
CA ILE A 190 8.34 10.78 10.78
C ILE A 190 9.80 10.51 10.37
N ASN A 191 10.04 9.69 9.34
CA ASN A 191 11.39 9.47 8.84
C ASN A 191 12.01 10.76 8.29
N ALA A 192 11.24 11.58 7.58
CA ALA A 192 11.70 12.88 7.10
C ALA A 192 12.00 13.84 8.26
N GLU A 193 11.19 13.84 9.31
CA GLU A 193 11.43 14.62 10.53
C GLU A 193 12.66 14.13 11.30
N ILE A 194 12.87 12.82 11.42
CA ILE A 194 14.07 12.25 12.06
C ILE A 194 15.34 12.59 11.28
N LEU A 195 15.29 12.69 9.95
CA LEU A 195 16.44 13.13 9.16
C LEU A 195 16.82 14.58 9.48
N ASN A 196 15.84 15.42 9.83
CA ASN A 196 16.05 16.83 10.19
C ASN A 196 16.39 17.01 11.68
N ASP A 197 15.90 16.15 12.56
CA ASP A 197 16.21 16.12 14.00
C ASP A 197 16.45 14.68 14.49
N PRO A 198 17.68 14.15 14.32
CA PRO A 198 18.00 12.75 14.63
C PRO A 198 17.91 12.40 16.12
N THR A 199 18.00 13.40 16.99
CA THR A 199 18.04 13.26 18.45
C THR A 199 16.66 13.23 19.10
N ASN A 200 15.59 13.49 18.33
CA ASN A 200 14.25 13.53 18.86
C ASN A 200 13.73 12.12 19.25
N MET A 201 13.87 11.79 20.53
CA MET A 201 13.45 10.51 21.10
C MET A 201 11.95 10.25 20.96
N GLU A 202 11.12 11.30 20.89
CA GLU A 202 9.66 11.15 20.71
C GLU A 202 9.32 10.64 19.31
N LEU A 203 10.04 11.11 18.26
CA LEU A 203 9.83 10.65 16.89
C LEU A 203 10.22 9.17 16.72
N HIS A 204 11.30 8.74 17.38
CA HIS A 204 11.69 7.33 17.40
C HIS A 204 10.68 6.45 18.15
N ALA A 205 10.10 6.94 19.25
CA ALA A 205 9.03 6.26 19.97
C ALA A 205 7.77 6.09 19.10
N LYS A 206 7.30 7.17 18.44
CA LYS A 206 6.17 7.15 17.50
C LYS A 206 6.41 6.21 16.32
N LYS A 207 7.63 6.22 15.75
CA LYS A 207 8.03 5.28 14.69
C LYS A 207 7.92 3.82 15.13
N LYS A 208 8.36 3.50 16.35
CA LYS A 208 8.27 2.14 16.91
C LYS A 208 6.83 1.71 17.14
N GLU A 209 5.98 2.61 17.60
CA GLU A 209 4.56 2.36 17.82
C GLU A 209 3.82 2.07 16.51
N ILE A 210 4.00 2.92 15.49
CA ILE A 210 3.37 2.71 14.19
C ILE A 210 3.84 1.40 13.55
N LYS A 211 5.12 1.05 13.65
CA LYS A 211 5.63 -0.25 13.19
C LYS A 211 4.95 -1.42 13.91
N LYS A 212 4.70 -1.31 15.22
CA LYS A 212 4.02 -2.36 15.99
C LYS A 212 2.57 -2.54 15.54
N GLU A 213 1.86 -1.45 15.28
CA GLU A 213 0.49 -1.48 14.74
C GLU A 213 0.45 -2.09 13.34
N LEU A 214 1.38 -1.73 12.46
CA LEU A 214 1.49 -2.29 11.11
C LEU A 214 1.74 -3.81 11.14
N LEU A 215 2.60 -4.28 12.05
CA LEU A 215 2.83 -5.72 12.25
C LEU A 215 1.57 -6.47 12.73
N LYS A 216 0.73 -5.85 13.56
CA LYS A 216 -0.55 -6.46 14.00
C LYS A 216 -1.51 -6.59 12.82
N ILE A 217 -1.60 -5.56 11.97
CA ILE A 217 -2.43 -5.57 10.77
C ILE A 217 -1.95 -6.65 9.81
N ASN A 218 -0.65 -6.72 9.49
CA ASN A 218 -0.10 -7.73 8.60
C ASN A 218 -0.34 -9.16 9.12
N LYS A 219 -0.19 -9.39 10.43
CA LYS A 219 -0.52 -10.69 11.04
C LYS A 219 -2.00 -11.06 10.89
N LYS A 220 -2.91 -10.09 10.92
CA LYS A 220 -4.35 -10.30 10.72
C LYS A 220 -4.66 -10.66 9.26
N VAL A 221 -4.00 -9.99 8.31
CA VAL A 221 -4.13 -10.29 6.87
C VAL A 221 -3.62 -11.70 6.56
N VAL A 222 -2.42 -12.05 7.02
CA VAL A 222 -1.81 -13.38 6.78
C VAL A 222 -2.69 -14.51 7.31
N ARG A 223 -3.34 -14.30 8.46
CA ARG A 223 -4.30 -15.28 9.00
C ARG A 223 -5.55 -15.42 8.14
N LYS A 224 -6.08 -14.33 7.57
CA LYS A 224 -7.26 -14.39 6.68
C LYS A 224 -6.97 -15.11 5.36
N THR A 225 -5.77 -14.98 4.81
CA THR A 225 -5.39 -15.59 3.52
C THR A 225 -5.03 -17.09 3.61
N LEU A 226 -4.86 -17.64 4.82
CA LEU A 226 -4.47 -19.03 5.06
C LEU A 226 -5.65 -19.97 5.38
N TYR A 227 -6.89 -19.49 5.31
CA TYR A 227 -8.10 -20.28 5.52
C TYR A 227 -8.99 -20.28 4.29
#